data_AF-A0A3E0DSB6-F1
#
_entry.id   AF-A0A3E0DSB6-F1
#
_cell.length_a   1.000
_cell.length_b   1.000
_cell.length_c   1.000
_cell.angle_alpha   90.00
_cell.angle_beta   90.00
_cell.angle_gamma   90.00
#
_symmetry.space_group_name_H-M   'P 1'
#
loop_
_entity.id
_entity.type
_entity.pdbx_description
1 polymer ?
#
loop_
_entity_poly.entity_id
_entity_poly.type
_entity_poly.pdbx_seq_one_letter_code
_entity_poly.pdbx_strand_id
1 'polypeptide(L)'
;MTNKYLILLLLAAGLNSCSKPFENTEQRSFSVSLDTVRVDSGDEILFLQYFLNVSTLDPSQKFLYNMNVMEQILEKINQKTLSLDSLIQLEKEGPNGIGFPSEVIALDDGGFLFSNNYTLNYLDANLQKTKQITLAREEFITEILPPSKTINIQSQGISTDGRFLAGLYDDSGIGQKPDGIVWIDLEKESGKIISTNALDFITENNLVLEIDGQVRGGYSGAVFFESSEEKLFFS
;
A
#
# COMPACT_ATOMS: atom_id res chain seq x y z
N MET A 1 -65.28 -38.79 -29.84
CA MET A 1 -65.18 -37.63 -30.75
C MET A 1 -64.01 -36.78 -30.31
N THR A 2 -62.84 -36.99 -30.90
CA THR A 2 -61.60 -36.32 -30.52
C THR A 2 -61.68 -34.87 -30.97
N ASN A 3 -61.69 -33.95 -30.00
CA ASN A 3 -61.97 -32.53 -30.23
C ASN A 3 -60.79 -31.86 -30.94
N LYS A 4 -60.80 -31.89 -32.29
CA LYS A 4 -59.74 -31.37 -33.16
C LYS A 4 -59.43 -29.88 -32.92
N TYR A 5 -60.35 -29.15 -32.31
CA TYR A 5 -60.18 -27.74 -31.96
C TYR A 5 -59.32 -27.52 -30.70
N LEU A 6 -59.18 -28.53 -29.84
CA LEU A 6 -58.37 -28.43 -28.62
C LEU A 6 -56.86 -28.38 -28.95
N ILE A 7 -56.44 -29.10 -29.99
CA ILE A 7 -55.05 -29.09 -30.48
C ILE A 7 -54.72 -27.73 -31.14
N LEU A 8 -55.67 -27.12 -31.85
CA LEU A 8 -55.49 -25.79 -32.42
C LEU A 8 -55.34 -24.70 -31.34
N LEU A 9 -56.06 -24.84 -30.23
CA LEU A 9 -55.99 -23.91 -29.10
C LEU A 9 -54.69 -24.03 -28.30
N LEU A 10 -54.14 -25.25 -28.19
CA LEU A 10 -52.83 -25.50 -27.59
C LEU A 10 -51.66 -25.02 -28.48
N LEU A 11 -51.77 -25.10 -29.82
CA LEU A 11 -50.76 -24.52 -30.72
C LEU A 11 -50.77 -22.99 -30.70
N ALA A 12 -51.94 -22.35 -30.55
CA ALA A 12 -52.03 -20.90 -30.47
C ALA A 12 -51.47 -20.32 -29.16
N ALA A 13 -51.55 -21.08 -28.06
CA ALA A 13 -51.02 -20.67 -26.75
C ALA A 13 -49.49 -20.81 -26.63
N GLY A 14 -48.85 -21.62 -27.48
CA GLY A 14 -47.40 -21.86 -27.45
C GLY A 14 -46.52 -20.80 -28.13
N LEU A 15 -47.12 -19.82 -28.84
CA LEU A 15 -46.38 -18.82 -29.61
C LEU A 15 -46.14 -17.50 -28.89
N ASN A 16 -46.58 -17.35 -27.64
CA ASN A 16 -46.25 -16.19 -26.78
C ASN A 16 -45.04 -16.45 -25.86
N SER A 17 -44.06 -17.20 -26.35
CA SER A 17 -42.79 -17.39 -25.66
C SER A 17 -41.84 -16.23 -25.97
N CYS A 18 -41.90 -15.21 -25.13
CA CYS A 18 -40.75 -14.39 -24.72
C CYS A 18 -39.91 -13.77 -25.87
N SER A 19 -40.48 -12.84 -26.62
CA SER A 19 -39.66 -11.82 -27.30
C SER A 19 -39.32 -10.71 -26.30
N LYS A 20 -38.41 -10.98 -25.35
CA LYS A 20 -37.72 -9.86 -24.69
C LYS A 20 -36.91 -9.16 -25.79
N PRO A 21 -37.12 -7.86 -26.06
CA PRO A 21 -36.21 -7.14 -26.94
C PRO A 21 -34.82 -7.31 -26.33
N PHE A 22 -33.86 -7.71 -27.16
CA PHE A 22 -32.46 -7.61 -26.79
C PHE A 22 -32.25 -6.12 -26.49
N GLU A 23 -32.11 -5.76 -25.21
CA GLU A 23 -31.62 -4.43 -24.88
C GLU A 23 -30.33 -4.27 -25.66
N ASN A 24 -30.30 -3.31 -26.58
CA ASN A 24 -29.07 -2.91 -27.24
C ASN A 24 -28.11 -2.58 -26.11
N THR A 25 -27.24 -3.54 -25.79
CA THR A 25 -26.09 -3.29 -24.94
C THR A 25 -25.31 -2.28 -25.73
N GLU A 26 -25.44 -1.00 -25.39
CA GLU A 26 -24.64 0.05 -26.01
C GLU A 26 -23.20 -0.44 -25.94
N GLN A 27 -22.66 -0.79 -27.10
CA GLN A 27 -21.29 -1.24 -27.23
C GLN A 27 -20.45 0.02 -26.98
N ARG A 28 -20.23 0.35 -25.71
CA ARG A 28 -19.43 1.49 -25.28
C ARG A 28 -18.02 1.23 -25.80
N SER A 29 -17.70 1.82 -26.94
CA SER A 29 -16.35 1.89 -27.44
C SER A 29 -15.57 2.80 -26.51
N PHE A 30 -14.66 2.23 -25.72
CA PHE A 30 -13.67 3.02 -25.01
C PHE A 30 -12.38 3.00 -25.84
N SER A 31 -11.77 4.17 -26.04
CA SER A 31 -10.45 4.30 -26.64
C SER A 31 -9.44 4.55 -25.53
N VAL A 32 -8.39 3.72 -25.44
CA VAL A 32 -7.27 3.93 -24.54
C VAL A 32 -6.08 4.39 -25.38
N SER A 33 -5.49 5.53 -25.04
CA SER A 33 -4.15 5.91 -25.51
C SER A 33 -3.16 5.69 -24.38
N LEU A 34 -2.16 4.85 -24.60
CA LEU A 34 -1.06 4.65 -23.68
C LEU A 34 0.11 5.51 -24.15
N ASP A 35 0.44 6.54 -23.38
CA ASP A 35 1.67 7.31 -23.58
C ASP A 35 2.77 6.69 -22.72
N THR A 36 3.74 6.04 -23.37
CA THR A 36 4.87 5.42 -22.68
C THR A 36 6.06 6.37 -22.69
N VAL A 37 6.54 6.75 -21.51
CA VAL A 37 7.79 7.51 -21.37
C VAL A 37 8.96 6.53 -21.32
N ARG A 38 10.01 6.79 -22.11
CA ARG A 38 11.23 5.96 -22.13
C ARG A 38 12.33 6.67 -21.35
N VAL A 39 12.94 5.95 -20.41
CA VAL A 39 14.16 6.37 -19.71
C VAL A 39 15.38 5.82 -20.46
N ASP A 40 16.39 6.66 -20.67
CA ASP A 40 17.72 6.26 -21.13
C ASP A 40 18.53 5.73 -19.94
N SER A 41 18.69 4.42 -19.87
CA SER A 41 19.49 3.76 -18.84
C SER A 41 20.96 3.59 -19.22
N GLY A 42 21.39 4.08 -20.39
CA GLY A 42 22.71 3.79 -20.93
C GLY A 42 22.91 2.28 -21.11
N ASP A 43 23.96 1.74 -20.49
CA ASP A 43 24.29 0.31 -20.53
C ASP A 43 23.66 -0.48 -19.36
N GLU A 44 22.93 0.19 -18.46
CA GLU A 44 22.31 -0.43 -17.28
C GLU A 44 20.91 -0.97 -17.57
N ILE A 45 20.47 -1.95 -16.78
CA ILE A 45 19.10 -2.45 -16.78
C ILE A 45 18.42 -1.99 -15.48
N LEU A 46 17.43 -1.11 -15.60
CA LEU A 46 16.68 -0.62 -14.44
C LEU A 46 15.88 -1.74 -13.76
N PHE A 47 15.86 -1.72 -12.44
CA PHE A 47 15.14 -2.67 -11.63
C PHE A 47 13.63 -2.36 -11.63
N LEU A 48 12.91 -3.02 -12.54
CA LEU A 48 11.45 -2.87 -12.67
C LEU A 48 10.66 -4.09 -12.20
N GLN A 49 11.33 -5.08 -11.59
CA GLN A 49 10.69 -6.33 -11.14
C GLN A 49 9.55 -6.08 -10.14
N TYR A 50 9.59 -4.97 -9.40
CA TYR A 50 8.56 -4.56 -8.46
C TYR A 50 7.77 -3.33 -8.91
N PHE A 51 7.69 -3.03 -10.21
CA PHE A 51 6.82 -1.96 -10.74
C PHE A 51 6.98 -0.59 -10.05
N LEU A 52 8.21 -0.24 -9.65
CA LEU A 52 8.52 0.98 -8.87
C LEU A 52 7.85 1.03 -7.47
N ASN A 53 7.40 -0.09 -6.91
CA ASN A 53 6.75 -0.14 -5.60
C ASN A 53 7.63 0.41 -4.45
N VAL A 54 8.95 0.32 -4.58
CA VAL A 54 9.90 0.88 -3.61
C VAL A 54 10.64 2.02 -4.30
N SER A 55 9.92 3.11 -4.54
CA SER A 55 10.47 4.31 -5.17
C SER A 55 9.90 5.58 -4.55
N THR A 56 10.61 6.69 -4.73
CA THR A 56 10.19 8.01 -4.24
C THR A 56 10.68 9.09 -5.19
N LEU A 57 9.92 10.18 -5.28
CA LEU A 57 10.44 11.43 -5.84
C LEU A 57 11.25 12.14 -4.75
N ASP A 58 12.26 12.89 -5.18
CA ASP A 58 12.86 13.90 -4.29
C ASP A 58 11.85 15.04 -4.04
N PRO A 59 12.00 15.81 -2.95
CA PRO A 59 11.08 16.92 -2.66
C PRO A 59 10.94 17.95 -3.79
N SER A 60 11.98 18.11 -4.62
CA SER A 60 11.94 18.99 -5.79
C SER A 60 11.33 18.37 -7.05
N GLN A 61 10.95 17.09 -7.00
CA GLN A 61 10.39 16.26 -8.09
C GLN A 61 11.26 16.21 -9.35
N LYS A 62 12.55 16.50 -9.23
CA LYS A 62 13.52 16.45 -10.32
C LYS A 62 14.10 15.05 -10.51
N PHE A 63 14.14 14.27 -9.44
CA PHE A 63 14.69 12.92 -9.43
C PHE A 63 13.67 11.93 -8.91
N LEU A 64 13.57 10.81 -9.63
CA LEU A 64 12.95 9.59 -9.15
C LEU A 64 14.08 8.69 -8.61
N TYR A 65 13.93 8.24 -7.38
CA TYR A 65 14.78 7.22 -6.77
C TYR A 65 14.05 5.90 -6.77
N ASN A 66 14.58 4.90 -7.46
CA ASN A 66 14.00 3.55 -7.55
C ASN A 66 14.93 2.54 -6.86
N MET A 67 14.40 1.77 -5.91
CA MET A 67 15.20 0.84 -5.11
C MET A 67 15.26 -0.54 -5.76
N ASN A 68 16.46 -0.94 -6.17
CA ASN A 68 16.80 -2.33 -6.40
C ASN A 68 17.11 -3.01 -5.07
N VAL A 69 16.08 -3.56 -4.42
CA VAL A 69 16.23 -4.23 -3.11
C VAL A 69 17.05 -5.53 -3.17
N MET A 70 17.22 -6.10 -4.36
CA MET A 70 18.00 -7.34 -4.54
C MET A 70 19.50 -7.05 -4.49
N GLU A 71 19.94 -5.95 -5.09
CA GLU A 71 21.34 -5.54 -5.17
C GLU A 71 21.71 -4.41 -4.20
N GLN A 72 20.72 -3.88 -3.48
CA GLN A 72 20.88 -2.77 -2.53
C GLN A 72 21.41 -1.50 -3.23
N ILE A 73 20.83 -1.21 -4.39
CA ILE A 73 21.19 -0.05 -5.21
C ILE A 73 19.96 0.85 -5.32
N LEU A 74 20.14 2.13 -5.05
CA LEU A 74 19.14 3.15 -5.33
C LEU A 74 19.48 3.82 -6.67
N GLU A 75 18.64 3.56 -7.66
CA GLU A 75 18.73 4.11 -9.00
C GLU A 75 18.19 5.54 -8.99
N LYS A 76 19.04 6.52 -9.26
CA LYS A 76 18.63 7.92 -9.35
C LYS A 76 18.37 8.27 -10.81
N ILE A 77 17.13 8.61 -11.14
CA ILE A 77 16.67 8.89 -12.49
C ILE A 77 16.27 10.36 -12.58
N ASN A 78 16.81 11.10 -13.54
CA ASN A 78 16.46 12.49 -13.78
C ASN A 78 15.16 12.58 -14.60
N GLN A 79 14.13 13.18 -14.00
CA GLN A 79 12.79 13.30 -14.59
C GLN A 79 12.73 14.28 -15.77
N LYS A 80 13.69 15.20 -15.88
CA LYS A 80 13.75 16.18 -16.97
C LYS A 80 14.46 15.63 -18.20
N THR A 81 15.61 14.98 -18.01
CA THR A 81 16.36 14.38 -19.11
C THR A 81 15.88 12.98 -19.46
N LEU A 82 15.04 12.38 -18.60
CA LEU A 82 14.58 11.00 -18.70
C LEU A 82 15.75 10.04 -18.84
N SER A 83 16.74 10.18 -17.96
CA SER A 83 17.98 9.37 -18.00
C SER A 83 18.40 8.94 -16.60
N LEU A 84 19.04 7.78 -16.51
CA LEU A 84 19.71 7.34 -15.29
C LEU A 84 20.87 8.31 -14.97
N ASP A 85 20.82 8.95 -13.81
CA ASP A 85 21.81 9.93 -13.33
C ASP A 85 22.97 9.21 -12.63
N SER A 86 22.64 8.29 -11.71
CA SER A 86 23.63 7.51 -10.96
C SER A 86 23.01 6.28 -10.30
N LEU A 87 23.88 5.33 -9.94
CA LEU A 87 23.57 4.20 -9.07
C LEU A 87 24.20 4.45 -7.70
N ILE A 88 23.38 4.46 -6.65
CA ILE A 88 23.82 4.71 -5.28
C ILE A 88 23.85 3.37 -4.55
N GLN A 89 25.05 2.88 -4.23
CA GLN A 89 25.21 1.66 -3.45
C GLN A 89 24.88 1.90 -1.98
N LEU A 90 24.00 1.07 -1.43
CA LEU A 90 23.60 1.09 -0.03
C LEU A 90 24.18 -0.11 0.72
N GLU A 91 24.41 0.07 2.02
CA GLU A 91 24.78 -1.02 2.91
C GLU A 91 23.53 -1.82 3.29
N LYS A 92 23.59 -3.14 3.15
CA LYS A 92 22.52 -4.02 3.63
C LYS A 92 22.55 -4.18 5.16
N GLU A 93 23.75 -4.39 5.68
CA GLU A 93 24.06 -4.73 7.07
C GLU A 93 25.14 -3.79 7.60
N GLY A 94 25.31 -3.75 8.92
CA GLY A 94 26.30 -2.89 9.56
C GLY A 94 25.71 -1.59 10.11
N PRO A 95 26.55 -0.64 10.57
CA PRO A 95 26.10 0.59 11.22
C PRO A 95 25.16 1.43 10.35
N ASN A 96 25.41 1.46 9.02
CA ASN A 96 24.59 2.19 8.06
C ASN A 96 23.62 1.28 7.28
N GLY A 97 23.50 0.01 7.69
CA GLY A 97 22.69 -0.98 6.99
C GLY A 97 21.19 -0.64 6.99
N ILE A 98 20.53 -0.76 5.83
CA ILE A 98 19.09 -0.50 5.67
C ILE A 98 18.22 -1.77 5.64
N GLY A 99 18.85 -2.95 5.63
CA GLY A 99 18.17 -4.24 5.57
C GLY A 99 17.41 -4.45 4.25
N PHE A 100 16.13 -4.80 4.35
CA PHE A 100 15.24 -5.01 3.21
C PHE A 100 14.06 -4.03 3.30
N PRO A 101 14.21 -2.81 2.79
CA PRO A 101 13.13 -1.83 2.85
C PRO A 101 11.96 -2.25 1.96
N SER A 102 10.75 -2.00 2.46
CA SER A 102 9.51 -2.03 1.67
C SER A 102 9.09 -0.63 1.22
N GLU A 103 9.71 0.42 1.75
CA GLU A 103 9.42 1.81 1.42
C GLU A 103 10.71 2.65 1.54
N VAL A 104 10.80 3.67 0.69
CA VAL A 104 11.87 4.67 0.70
C VAL A 104 11.22 6.05 0.58
N ILE A 105 11.72 7.03 1.34
CA ILE A 105 11.30 8.43 1.27
C ILE A 105 12.54 9.30 1.16
N ALA A 106 12.56 10.21 0.19
CA ALA A 106 13.63 11.21 0.05
C ALA A 106 13.28 12.44 0.89
N LEU A 107 14.22 12.85 1.74
CA LEU A 107 14.02 13.92 2.73
C LEU A 107 14.53 15.27 2.21
N ASP A 108 14.03 16.36 2.79
CA ASP A 108 14.39 17.74 2.40
C ASP A 108 15.87 18.09 2.60
N ASP A 109 16.54 17.42 3.54
CA ASP A 109 17.97 17.58 3.80
C ASP A 109 18.86 16.79 2.82
N GLY A 110 18.26 16.12 1.83
CA GLY A 110 18.93 15.25 0.87
C GLY A 110 19.22 13.85 1.40
N GLY A 111 18.80 13.54 2.63
CA GLY A 111 18.82 12.21 3.21
C GLY A 111 17.67 11.32 2.76
N PHE A 112 17.58 10.16 3.39
CA PHE A 112 16.56 9.16 3.09
C PHE A 112 16.03 8.51 4.36
N LEU A 113 14.73 8.19 4.33
CA LEU A 113 14.12 7.26 5.26
C LEU A 113 13.87 5.94 4.54
N PHE A 114 14.40 4.85 5.10
CA PHE A 114 14.14 3.49 4.65
C PHE A 114 13.31 2.76 5.69
N SER A 115 12.14 2.29 5.29
CA SER A 115 11.17 1.64 6.17
C SER A 115 10.97 0.17 5.78
N ASN A 116 10.82 -0.67 6.80
CA ASN A 116 10.24 -2.00 6.69
C ASN A 116 9.21 -2.18 7.81
N ASN A 117 8.56 -3.34 7.86
CA ASN A 117 7.52 -3.68 8.84
C ASN A 117 7.87 -3.42 10.32
N TYR A 118 9.15 -3.34 10.66
CA TYR A 118 9.64 -3.27 12.04
C TYR A 118 10.48 -2.04 12.35
N THR A 119 11.22 -1.51 11.36
CA THR A 119 12.20 -0.46 11.58
C THR A 119 12.12 0.67 10.57
N LEU A 120 12.34 1.88 11.08
CA LEU A 120 12.57 3.09 10.30
C LEU A 120 14.05 3.46 10.43
N ASN A 121 14.76 3.60 9.31
CA ASN A 121 16.18 3.95 9.27
C ASN A 121 16.34 5.29 8.55
N TYR A 122 16.77 6.32 9.27
CA TYR A 122 17.06 7.64 8.73
C TYR A 122 18.54 7.72 8.40
N LEU A 123 18.86 8.08 7.17
CA LEU A 123 20.20 8.30 6.65
C LEU A 123 20.33 9.77 6.22
N ASP A 124 21.49 10.37 6.48
CA ASP A 124 21.81 11.70 5.97
C ASP A 124 22.18 11.67 4.47
N ALA A 125 22.45 12.84 3.89
CA ALA A 125 22.87 12.98 2.50
C ALA A 125 24.21 12.27 2.17
N ASN A 126 25.00 11.88 3.17
CA ASN A 126 26.22 11.08 3.02
C ASN A 126 25.98 9.58 3.30
N LEU A 127 24.71 9.16 3.37
CA LEU A 127 24.27 7.79 3.63
C LEU A 127 24.72 7.27 5.01
N GLN A 128 24.99 8.15 5.97
CA GLN A 128 25.26 7.76 7.34
C GLN A 128 23.95 7.69 8.12
N LYS A 129 23.74 6.59 8.84
CA LYS A 129 22.53 6.41 9.64
C LYS A 129 22.54 7.35 10.84
N THR A 130 21.54 8.24 10.91
CA THR A 130 21.39 9.25 11.97
C THR A 130 20.41 8.80 13.05
N LYS A 131 19.36 8.05 12.69
CA LYS A 131 18.32 7.56 13.62
C LYS A 131 17.83 6.19 13.16
N GLN A 132 17.56 5.31 14.12
CA GLN A 132 16.80 4.08 13.90
C GLN A 132 15.68 4.00 14.91
N ILE A 133 14.46 3.75 14.46
CA ILE A 133 13.27 3.54 15.29
C ILE A 133 12.84 2.09 15.11
N THR A 134 12.71 1.34 16.20
CA THR A 134 12.12 -0.01 16.18
C THR A 134 10.71 0.06 16.74
N LEU A 135 9.70 -0.06 15.88
CA LEU A 135 8.31 0.29 16.21
C LEU A 135 7.76 -0.43 17.45
N ALA A 136 8.13 -1.69 17.65
CA ALA A 136 7.69 -2.49 18.78
C ALA A 136 8.56 -2.34 20.06
N ARG A 137 9.56 -1.46 20.06
CA ARG A 137 10.53 -1.31 21.17
C ARG A 137 10.70 0.12 21.65
N GLU A 138 10.35 1.13 20.85
CA GLU A 138 10.46 2.51 21.31
C GLU A 138 9.42 2.80 22.39
N GLU A 139 9.87 3.29 23.55
CA GLU A 139 9.01 3.58 24.70
C GLU A 139 7.89 4.55 24.30
N PHE A 140 8.22 5.65 23.61
CA PHE A 140 7.23 6.64 23.17
C PHE A 140 6.16 6.08 22.23
N ILE A 141 6.42 4.96 21.55
CA ILE A 141 5.42 4.26 20.73
C ILE A 141 4.60 3.31 21.60
N THR A 142 5.29 2.48 22.40
CA THR A 142 4.64 1.44 23.22
C THR A 142 3.78 2.02 24.34
N GLU A 143 4.11 3.20 24.87
CA GLU A 143 3.32 3.89 25.91
C GLU A 143 2.03 4.53 25.38
N ILE A 144 1.95 4.80 24.07
CA ILE A 144 0.70 5.30 23.44
C ILE A 144 -0.35 4.19 23.41
N LEU A 145 0.08 2.94 23.22
CA LEU A 145 -0.79 1.80 22.97
C LEU A 145 -1.30 1.15 24.26
N PRO A 146 -2.52 0.58 24.28
CA PRO A 146 -2.97 -0.21 25.41
C PRO A 146 -2.07 -1.44 25.62
N PRO A 147 -2.01 -2.00 26.84
CA PRO A 147 -1.19 -3.18 27.12
C PRO A 147 -1.49 -4.33 26.16
N SER A 148 -0.44 -4.98 25.66
CA SER A 148 -0.51 -6.10 24.68
C SER A 148 -1.01 -5.74 23.29
N LYS A 149 -1.18 -4.45 22.97
CA LYS A 149 -1.50 -3.99 21.61
C LYS A 149 -0.24 -3.57 20.86
N THR A 150 -0.24 -3.76 19.55
CA THR A 150 0.85 -3.41 18.64
C THR A 150 0.33 -2.70 17.42
N ILE A 151 1.18 -1.92 16.76
CA ILE A 151 0.87 -1.40 15.42
C ILE A 151 0.82 -2.57 14.45
N ASN A 152 -0.27 -2.68 13.70
CA ASN A 152 -0.42 -3.68 12.66
C ASN A 152 0.52 -3.37 11.50
N ILE A 153 1.45 -4.30 11.25
CA ILE A 153 2.52 -4.18 10.26
C ILE A 153 2.05 -4.01 8.82
N GLN A 154 0.81 -4.38 8.50
CA GLN A 154 0.25 -4.31 7.15
C GLN A 154 -0.51 -3.00 6.88
N SER A 155 -0.59 -2.12 7.87
CA SER A 155 -1.43 -0.92 7.83
C SER A 155 -0.66 0.35 8.13
N GLN A 156 0.67 0.33 7.99
CA GLN A 156 1.50 1.49 8.31
C GLN A 156 1.55 2.44 7.12
N GLY A 157 1.50 3.73 7.40
CA GLY A 157 1.76 4.79 6.43
C GLY A 157 2.59 5.90 7.05
N ILE A 158 3.58 6.36 6.31
CA ILE A 158 4.51 7.41 6.71
C ILE A 158 4.26 8.63 5.83
N SER A 159 4.26 9.81 6.43
CA SER A 159 4.15 11.06 5.68
C SER A 159 5.35 11.24 4.74
N THR A 160 5.16 11.96 3.64
CA THR A 160 6.21 12.18 2.63
C THR A 160 7.44 12.92 3.13
N ASP A 161 7.36 13.59 4.29
CA ASP A 161 8.48 14.22 4.98
C ASP A 161 9.15 13.31 6.03
N GLY A 162 8.68 12.05 6.17
CA GLY A 162 9.19 11.07 7.11
C GLY A 162 8.89 11.36 8.58
N ARG A 163 8.02 12.33 8.87
CA ARG A 163 7.76 12.83 10.23
C ARG A 163 6.63 12.11 10.95
N PHE A 164 5.55 11.77 10.26
CA PHE A 164 4.34 11.25 10.86
C PHE A 164 4.14 9.80 10.48
N LEU A 165 3.92 8.94 11.46
CA LEU A 165 3.51 7.56 11.26
C LEU A 165 2.05 7.40 11.67
N ALA A 166 1.28 6.68 10.87
CA ALA A 166 -0.04 6.23 11.28
C ALA A 166 -0.24 4.77 10.90
N GLY A 167 -1.13 4.11 11.64
CA GLY A 167 -1.54 2.76 11.30
C GLY A 167 -2.65 2.25 12.19
N LEU A 168 -3.16 1.06 11.88
CA LEU A 168 -4.06 0.35 12.78
C LEU A 168 -3.27 -0.23 13.96
N TYR A 169 -3.93 -0.38 15.11
CA TYR A 169 -3.38 -1.16 16.22
C TYR A 169 -4.37 -2.25 16.66
N ASP A 170 -3.82 -3.40 17.04
CA ASP A 170 -4.56 -4.60 17.42
C ASP A 170 -3.74 -5.52 18.35
N ASP A 171 -4.30 -6.69 18.70
CA ASP A 171 -3.64 -7.76 19.46
C ASP A 171 -2.84 -8.74 18.57
N SER A 172 -2.46 -8.32 17.36
CA SER A 172 -1.72 -9.10 16.36
C SER A 172 -2.44 -10.34 15.82
N GLY A 173 -3.75 -10.50 16.07
CA GLY A 173 -4.55 -11.63 15.62
C GLY A 173 -5.00 -11.54 14.15
N ILE A 174 -4.80 -12.61 13.38
CA ILE A 174 -5.31 -12.69 12.00
C ILE A 174 -6.84 -12.66 12.01
N GLY A 175 -7.43 -11.78 11.21
CA GLY A 175 -8.89 -11.74 11.01
C GLY A 175 -9.65 -10.99 12.12
N GLN A 176 -8.96 -10.35 13.07
CA GLN A 176 -9.60 -9.55 14.10
C GLN A 176 -9.86 -8.12 13.61
N LYS A 177 -10.91 -7.50 14.16
CA LYS A 177 -11.17 -6.09 13.96
C LYS A 177 -10.05 -5.27 14.63
N PRO A 178 -9.42 -4.31 13.94
CA PRO A 178 -8.48 -3.40 14.57
C PRO A 178 -9.18 -2.57 15.66
N ASP A 179 -8.51 -2.34 16.78
CA ASP A 179 -9.09 -1.58 17.90
C ASP A 179 -9.23 -0.08 17.59
N GLY A 180 -8.39 0.42 16.68
CA GLY A 180 -8.43 1.81 16.25
C GLY A 180 -7.22 2.19 15.42
N ILE A 181 -6.99 3.49 15.32
CA ILE A 181 -5.87 4.08 14.60
C ILE A 181 -4.90 4.67 15.64
N VAL A 182 -3.61 4.47 15.43
CA VAL A 182 -2.55 5.22 16.12
C VAL A 182 -1.97 6.24 15.15
N TRP A 183 -1.67 7.44 15.65
CA TRP A 183 -0.97 8.49 14.93
C TRP A 183 0.18 9.01 15.79
N ILE A 184 1.36 9.17 15.20
CA ILE A 184 2.62 9.43 15.90
C ILE A 184 3.40 10.52 15.17
N ASP A 185 3.85 11.55 15.89
CA ASP A 185 4.87 12.51 15.47
C ASP A 185 6.24 11.95 15.89
N LEU A 186 7.01 11.44 14.92
CA LEU A 186 8.31 10.77 15.12
C LEU A 186 9.43 11.74 15.50
N GLU A 187 9.25 13.04 15.21
CA GLU A 187 10.16 14.10 15.60
C GLU A 187 9.94 14.49 17.07
N LYS A 188 8.67 14.69 17.46
CA LYS A 188 8.30 15.05 18.84
C LYS A 188 8.23 13.86 19.79
N GLU A 189 8.35 12.64 19.28
CA GLU A 189 8.24 11.39 20.04
C GLU A 189 6.96 11.36 20.87
N SER A 190 5.84 11.65 20.20
CA SER A 190 4.52 11.73 20.83
C SER A 190 3.44 11.27 19.87
N GLY A 191 2.26 10.96 20.38
CA GLY A 191 1.17 10.54 19.52
C GLY A 191 -0.14 10.39 20.27
N LYS A 192 -1.13 9.82 19.57
CA LYS A 192 -2.48 9.63 20.07
C LYS A 192 -3.16 8.45 19.40
N ILE A 193 -4.11 7.89 20.13
CA ILE A 193 -5.09 6.95 19.59
C ILE A 193 -6.29 7.73 19.06
N ILE A 194 -6.78 7.33 17.89
CA ILE A 194 -7.98 7.87 17.26
C ILE A 194 -9.01 6.74 17.20
N SER A 195 -10.04 6.87 18.04
CA SER A 195 -11.22 6.00 17.98
C SER A 195 -12.16 6.46 16.88
N THR A 196 -12.57 5.54 16.01
CA THR A 196 -13.52 5.83 14.92
C THR A 196 -14.35 4.61 14.57
N ASN A 197 -15.60 4.81 14.17
CA ASN A 197 -16.45 3.76 13.60
C ASN A 197 -16.19 3.58 12.09
N ALA A 198 -15.38 4.44 11.48
CA ALA A 198 -15.04 4.35 10.07
C ALA A 198 -14.24 3.08 9.71
N LEU A 199 -13.79 2.30 10.70
CA LEU A 199 -13.11 1.00 10.50
C LEU A 199 -14.07 -0.19 10.56
N ASP A 200 -15.37 0.02 10.82
CA ASP A 200 -16.35 -1.08 10.95
C ASP A 200 -16.43 -1.93 9.67
N PHE A 201 -16.21 -1.32 8.50
CA PHE A 201 -16.18 -2.02 7.20
C PHE A 201 -15.13 -3.13 7.11
N ILE A 202 -14.03 -3.04 7.88
CA ILE A 202 -12.96 -4.06 7.87
C ILE A 202 -13.49 -5.39 8.41
N THR A 203 -14.40 -5.33 9.38
CA THR A 203 -15.00 -6.52 10.00
C THR A 203 -16.05 -7.13 9.08
N GLU A 204 -16.84 -6.28 8.42
CA GLU A 204 -17.91 -6.70 7.50
C GLU A 204 -17.39 -7.38 6.23
N ASN A 205 -16.16 -7.06 5.82
CA ASN A 205 -15.56 -7.55 4.58
C ASN A 205 -14.39 -8.51 4.81
N ASN A 206 -14.23 -9.04 6.03
CA ASN A 206 -13.13 -9.93 6.35
C ASN A 206 -13.39 -11.34 5.80
N LEU A 207 -12.50 -11.83 4.93
CA LEU A 207 -12.54 -13.21 4.46
C LEU A 207 -11.55 -14.03 5.27
N VAL A 208 -12.02 -14.96 6.08
CA VAL A 208 -11.16 -15.82 6.90
C VAL A 208 -11.13 -17.22 6.30
N LEU A 209 -9.93 -17.76 6.07
CA LEU A 209 -9.72 -19.16 5.75
C LEU A 209 -9.62 -19.94 7.06
N GLU A 210 -10.61 -20.78 7.33
CA GLU A 210 -10.61 -21.69 8.49
C GLU A 210 -10.43 -23.13 8.02
N ILE A 211 -9.51 -23.87 8.65
CA ILE A 211 -9.30 -25.32 8.44
C ILE A 211 -9.26 -26.00 9.80
N ASP A 212 -10.11 -27.00 9.99
CA ASP A 212 -10.24 -27.79 11.23
C ASP A 212 -10.51 -26.94 12.48
N GLY A 213 -11.37 -25.92 12.37
CA GLY A 213 -11.70 -25.03 13.49
C GLY A 213 -10.62 -24.00 13.81
N GLN A 214 -9.60 -23.87 12.96
CA GLN A 214 -8.52 -22.90 13.16
C GLN A 214 -8.36 -21.99 11.94
N VAL A 215 -8.22 -20.69 12.22
CA VAL A 215 -7.87 -19.69 11.22
C VAL A 215 -6.47 -19.99 10.66
N ARG A 216 -6.39 -20.20 9.35
CA ARG A 216 -5.17 -20.45 8.57
C ARG A 216 -4.75 -19.28 7.71
N GLY A 217 -5.60 -18.28 7.60
CA GLY A 217 -5.34 -17.05 6.86
C GLY A 217 -6.56 -16.16 6.87
N GLY A 218 -6.38 -14.91 6.49
CA GLY A 218 -7.48 -13.98 6.31
C GLY A 218 -7.11 -12.90 5.32
N TYR A 219 -8.11 -12.31 4.69
CA TYR A 219 -8.03 -11.10 3.90
C TYR A 219 -8.93 -10.07 4.57
N SER A 220 -8.32 -9.26 5.43
CA SER A 220 -8.90 -7.96 5.80
C SER A 220 -8.37 -6.94 4.79
N GLY A 221 -9.22 -6.03 4.30
CA GLY A 221 -8.78 -5.00 3.36
C GLY A 221 -7.51 -4.30 3.86
N ALA A 222 -6.52 -4.14 2.99
CA ALA A 222 -5.33 -3.35 3.31
C ALA A 222 -5.77 -1.90 3.48
N VAL A 223 -5.50 -1.34 4.67
CA VAL A 223 -5.74 0.08 4.93
C VAL A 223 -4.42 0.81 4.77
N PHE A 224 -4.38 1.74 3.83
CA PHE A 224 -3.22 2.60 3.60
C PHE A 224 -3.44 3.91 4.32
N PHE A 225 -2.38 4.47 4.91
CA PHE A 225 -2.44 5.76 5.58
C PHE A 225 -1.57 6.78 4.88
N GLU A 226 -2.08 8.00 4.75
CA GLU A 226 -1.31 9.19 4.40
C GLU A 226 -1.48 10.20 5.53
N SER A 227 -0.40 10.45 6.26
CA SER A 227 -0.39 11.25 7.46
C SER A 227 0.22 12.63 7.21
N SER A 228 -0.24 13.60 8.00
CA SER A 228 0.31 14.95 8.10
C SER A 228 0.04 15.48 9.51
N GLU A 229 0.49 16.70 9.81
CA GLU A 229 0.20 17.36 11.09
C GLU A 229 -1.32 17.57 11.30
N GLU A 230 -2.02 18.01 10.26
CA GLU A 230 -3.44 18.40 10.37
C GLU A 230 -4.43 17.30 9.98
N LYS A 231 -4.02 16.40 9.08
CA LYS A 231 -4.92 15.43 8.44
C LYS A 231 -4.33 14.03 8.42
N LEU A 232 -5.22 13.06 8.56
CA LEU A 232 -4.94 11.66 8.33
C LEU A 232 -5.94 11.13 7.31
N PHE A 233 -5.45 10.71 6.15
CA PHE A 233 -6.24 10.00 5.15
C PHE A 233 -5.99 8.51 5.31
N PHE A 234 -7.05 7.73 5.12
CA PHE A 234 -6.93 6.29 4.99
C PHE A 234 -7.92 5.75 3.97
N SER A 235 -7.52 4.68 3.27
CA SER A 235 -8.28 4.04 2.18
C SER A 235 -8.15 2.54 2.23
#